data_AF-A0A1G6PAD4-F1
#
_entry.id   AF-A0A1G6PAD4-F1
#
_cell.length_a   1.000
_cell.length_b   1.000
_cell.length_c   1.000
_cell.angle_alpha   90.00
_cell.angle_beta   90.00
_cell.angle_gamma   90.00
#
_symmetry.space_group_name_H-M   'P 1'
#
loop_
_entity.id
_entity.type
_entity.pdbx_description
1 polymer ?
#
loop_
_entity_poly.entity_id
_entity_poly.type
_entity_poly.pdbx_seq_one_letter_code
_entity_poly.pdbx_strand_id
1 'polypeptide(L)'
;MTAQRTALDGGRWHLNHGPIDIVAEAHGDAVEVAVAHELAWRRFGAVLEELVTELPLLRQPVGTECALQGPIAQRMWKACAPFSAGFITPMAAVAGAVAQELIACYQRSGIERAWINNGGDIALHLAPGHSARVGLFADLARFDLRDSGPLATDGQFEIGAEMPVRGVATSGWRGRSFSLGIADSVTVLAATAAEADAAATVIANAVDVVDPGIHRLPASACKDDSDLGDIPVTTDVEPLAPAQVRRALDAGAARAAALQRAGLVWSAVLVCQGQWAMVEPLSSHASGVSAIAGPPRAAAVGSVFA
;
A
#
# COMPACT_ATOMS: atom_id res chain seq x y z
N MET A 1 -21.80 -2.73 -12.75
CA MET A 1 -21.63 -1.27 -12.48
C MET A 1 -20.73 -0.73 -13.56
N THR A 2 -20.86 0.52 -13.99
CA THR A 2 -19.98 1.12 -15.00
C THR A 2 -18.86 1.90 -14.32
N ALA A 3 -17.64 1.84 -14.86
CA ALA A 3 -16.54 2.67 -14.39
C ALA A 3 -16.88 4.17 -14.51
N GLN A 4 -16.38 4.97 -13.57
CA GLN A 4 -16.57 6.43 -13.51
C GLN A 4 -15.21 7.14 -13.45
N ARG A 5 -15.17 8.36 -14.01
CA ARG A 5 -14.00 9.23 -13.97
C ARG A 5 -14.39 10.68 -13.74
N THR A 6 -13.71 11.33 -12.81
CA THR A 6 -13.92 12.73 -12.44
C THR A 6 -12.58 13.46 -12.41
N ALA A 7 -12.48 14.62 -13.06
CA ALA A 7 -11.31 15.48 -12.91
C ALA A 7 -11.33 16.11 -11.51
N LEU A 8 -10.24 15.98 -10.76
CA LEU A 8 -10.12 16.61 -9.44
C LEU A 8 -9.56 18.02 -9.57
N ASP A 9 -8.52 18.19 -10.39
CA ASP A 9 -7.91 19.47 -10.74
C ASP A 9 -7.12 19.35 -12.06
N GLY A 10 -6.29 20.34 -12.36
CA GLY A 10 -5.54 20.43 -13.62
C GLY A 10 -4.52 19.32 -13.89
N GLY A 11 -4.20 18.46 -12.91
CA GLY A 11 -3.26 17.34 -13.08
C GLY A 11 -3.74 15.99 -12.55
N ARG A 12 -4.86 15.97 -11.79
CA ARG A 12 -5.34 14.79 -11.07
C ARG A 12 -6.71 14.31 -11.54
N TRP A 13 -6.83 12.99 -11.61
CA TRP A 13 -8.08 12.30 -11.93
C TRP A 13 -8.45 11.32 -10.84
N HIS A 14 -9.74 11.27 -10.54
CA HIS A 14 -10.34 10.22 -9.72
C HIS A 14 -11.02 9.20 -10.65
N LEU A 15 -10.66 7.93 -10.51
CA LEU A 15 -11.25 6.81 -11.24
C LEU A 15 -11.89 5.85 -10.24
N ASN A 16 -13.15 5.47 -10.46
CA ASN A 16 -13.87 4.55 -9.57
C ASN A 16 -14.55 3.44 -10.38
N HIS A 17 -14.42 2.19 -9.91
CA HIS A 17 -15.16 1.05 -10.45
C HIS A 17 -15.37 0.00 -9.37
N GLY A 18 -16.56 -0.02 -8.76
CA GLY A 18 -16.87 -0.93 -7.65
C GLY A 18 -15.97 -0.64 -6.44
N PRO A 19 -15.20 -1.62 -5.92
CA PRO A 19 -14.30 -1.41 -4.79
C PRO A 19 -12.97 -0.76 -5.17
N ILE A 20 -12.69 -0.57 -6.47
CA ILE A 20 -11.42 -0.01 -6.94
C ILE A 20 -11.57 1.51 -7.02
N ASP A 21 -10.76 2.23 -6.25
CA ASP A 21 -10.83 3.68 -6.11
C ASP A 21 -9.43 4.28 -6.28
N ILE A 22 -9.25 5.09 -7.32
CA ILE A 22 -7.93 5.52 -7.78
C ILE A 22 -7.83 7.02 -7.87
N VAL A 23 -6.75 7.57 -7.31
CA VAL A 23 -6.28 8.92 -7.62
C VAL A 23 -5.04 8.78 -8.51
N ALA A 24 -5.14 9.29 -9.74
CA ALA A 24 -4.06 9.32 -10.72
C ALA A 24 -3.54 10.75 -10.88
N GLU A 25 -2.22 10.91 -10.84
CA GLU A 25 -1.56 12.21 -11.01
C GLU A 25 -0.30 12.06 -11.85
N ALA A 26 -0.03 13.03 -12.71
CA ALA A 26 1.17 13.06 -13.53
C ALA A 26 1.63 14.49 -13.81
N HIS A 27 2.94 14.63 -13.98
CA HIS A 27 3.65 15.88 -14.27
C HIS A 27 4.55 15.67 -15.48
N GLY A 28 4.66 16.68 -16.33
CA GLY A 28 5.47 16.66 -17.54
C GLY A 28 4.82 17.44 -18.68
N ASP A 29 5.13 17.05 -19.92
CA ASP A 29 4.51 17.61 -21.11
C ASP A 29 2.99 17.42 -21.09
N ALA A 30 2.25 18.52 -21.28
CA ALA A 30 0.81 18.53 -21.12
C ALA A 30 0.07 17.59 -22.10
N VAL A 31 0.61 17.41 -23.32
CA VAL A 31 0.01 16.52 -24.32
C VAL A 31 0.24 15.08 -23.92
N GLU A 32 1.46 14.72 -23.53
CA GLU A 32 1.78 13.35 -23.11
C GLU A 32 1.06 12.97 -21.80
N VAL A 33 0.92 13.91 -20.85
CA VAL A 33 0.12 13.70 -19.62
C VAL A 33 -1.34 13.43 -19.96
N ALA A 34 -1.95 14.21 -20.85
CA ALA A 34 -3.34 13.99 -21.28
C ALA A 34 -3.51 12.62 -21.97
N VAL A 35 -2.57 12.22 -22.83
CA VAL A 35 -2.56 10.90 -23.47
C VAL A 35 -2.44 9.78 -22.44
N ALA A 36 -1.54 9.92 -21.45
CA ALA A 36 -1.36 8.92 -20.40
C ALA A 36 -2.63 8.72 -19.55
N HIS A 37 -3.32 9.82 -19.17
CA HIS A 37 -4.60 9.77 -18.47
C HIS A 37 -5.70 9.07 -19.27
N GLU A 38 -5.77 9.32 -20.58
CA GLU A 38 -6.73 8.63 -21.47
C GLU A 38 -6.43 7.14 -21.61
N LEU A 39 -5.14 6.75 -21.72
CA LEU A 39 -4.74 5.35 -21.75
C LEU A 39 -5.07 4.63 -20.44
N ALA A 40 -4.74 5.26 -19.31
CA ALA A 40 -5.04 4.72 -17.98
C ALA A 40 -6.56 4.54 -17.79
N TRP A 41 -7.37 5.51 -18.23
CA TRP A 41 -8.83 5.40 -18.18
C TRP A 41 -9.38 4.23 -19.00
N ARG A 42 -8.92 4.07 -20.25
CA ARG A 42 -9.32 2.94 -21.10
C ARG A 42 -8.94 1.60 -20.49
N ARG A 43 -7.73 1.50 -19.91
CA ARG A 43 -7.27 0.28 -19.25
C ARG A 43 -8.11 -0.03 -18.01
N PHE A 44 -8.37 0.99 -17.19
CA PHE A 44 -9.12 0.89 -15.94
C PHE A 44 -10.52 0.31 -16.13
N GLY A 45 -11.20 0.66 -17.24
CA GLY A 45 -12.55 0.17 -17.55
C GLY A 45 -12.69 -1.36 -17.53
N ALA A 46 -11.65 -2.10 -17.94
CA ALA A 46 -11.66 -3.57 -18.02
C ALA A 46 -11.16 -4.28 -16.74
N VAL A 47 -10.48 -3.57 -15.83
CA VAL A 47 -9.76 -4.18 -14.70
C VAL A 47 -10.68 -5.00 -13.79
N LEU A 48 -11.84 -4.44 -13.41
CA LEU A 48 -12.75 -5.12 -12.47
C LEU A 48 -13.29 -6.43 -13.07
N GLU A 49 -13.68 -6.43 -14.34
CA GLU A 49 -14.25 -7.61 -15.01
C GLU A 49 -13.21 -8.74 -15.16
N GLU A 50 -11.96 -8.39 -15.49
CA GLU A 50 -10.84 -9.33 -15.51
C GLU A 50 -10.63 -9.99 -14.15
N LEU A 51 -10.56 -9.19 -13.08
CA LEU A 51 -10.36 -9.70 -11.72
C LEU A 51 -11.53 -10.53 -11.22
N VAL A 52 -12.77 -10.13 -11.52
CA VAL A 52 -13.98 -10.87 -11.13
C VAL A 52 -14.01 -12.25 -11.78
N THR A 53 -13.56 -12.36 -13.04
CA THR A 53 -13.51 -13.63 -13.78
C THR A 53 -12.60 -14.66 -13.10
N GLU A 54 -11.50 -14.21 -12.48
CA GLU A 54 -10.55 -15.07 -11.78
C GLU A 54 -10.70 -15.06 -10.25
N LEU A 55 -11.71 -14.35 -9.72
CA LEU A 55 -11.91 -14.14 -8.29
C LEU A 55 -11.95 -15.44 -7.46
N PRO A 56 -12.60 -16.53 -7.91
CA PRO A 56 -12.58 -17.80 -7.18
C PRO A 56 -11.16 -18.37 -6.96
N LEU A 57 -10.25 -18.17 -7.91
CA LEU A 57 -8.85 -18.59 -7.80
C LEU A 57 -8.03 -17.58 -7.00
N LEU A 58 -8.29 -16.28 -7.17
CA LEU A 58 -7.61 -15.22 -6.43
C LEU A 58 -7.84 -15.29 -4.91
N ARG A 59 -8.96 -15.87 -4.48
CA ARG A 59 -9.29 -16.10 -3.07
C ARG A 59 -8.69 -17.38 -2.48
N GLN A 60 -8.04 -18.21 -3.30
CA GLN A 60 -7.40 -19.42 -2.80
C GLN A 60 -6.01 -19.10 -2.24
N PRO A 61 -5.53 -19.85 -1.22
CA PRO A 61 -4.17 -19.74 -0.76
C PRO A 61 -3.17 -19.90 -1.90
N VAL A 62 -2.08 -19.15 -1.87
CA VAL A 62 -1.03 -19.25 -2.89
C VAL A 62 -0.37 -20.63 -2.81
N GLY A 63 -0.57 -21.42 -3.87
CA GLY A 63 0.06 -22.73 -4.05
C GLY A 63 1.44 -22.67 -4.69
N THR A 64 1.94 -23.82 -5.13
CA THR A 64 3.26 -23.97 -5.78
C THR A 64 3.32 -23.47 -7.21
N GLU A 65 2.17 -23.45 -7.91
CA GLU A 65 2.06 -23.06 -9.31
C GLU A 65 0.97 -21.99 -9.50
N CYS A 66 1.17 -21.12 -10.49
CA CYS A 66 0.23 -20.06 -10.82
C CYS A 66 -0.80 -20.56 -11.86
N ALA A 67 -2.03 -20.82 -11.42
CA ALA A 67 -3.14 -21.17 -12.31
C ALA A 67 -3.80 -19.96 -13.00
N LEU A 68 -3.51 -18.74 -12.53
CA LEU A 68 -4.11 -17.51 -13.02
C LEU A 68 -3.56 -17.13 -14.40
N GLN A 69 -4.42 -16.55 -15.24
CA GLN A 69 -4.13 -16.25 -16.65
C GLN A 69 -3.98 -14.75 -16.90
N GLY A 70 -4.80 -13.92 -16.26
CA GLY A 70 -4.82 -12.48 -16.43
C GLY A 70 -3.53 -11.82 -15.89
N PRO A 71 -3.04 -10.76 -16.54
CA PRO A 71 -1.76 -10.14 -16.17
C PRO A 71 -1.77 -9.55 -14.75
N ILE A 72 -2.90 -8.96 -14.32
CA ILE A 72 -3.04 -8.42 -12.96
C ILE A 72 -3.08 -9.57 -11.94
N ALA A 73 -3.87 -10.61 -12.22
CA ALA A 73 -4.01 -11.78 -11.36
C ALA A 73 -2.66 -12.52 -11.17
N GLN A 74 -1.91 -12.74 -12.25
CA GLN A 74 -0.57 -13.32 -12.18
C GLN A 74 0.41 -12.44 -11.39
N ARG A 75 0.29 -11.11 -11.50
CA ARG A 75 1.10 -10.16 -10.72
C ARG A 75 0.80 -10.26 -9.22
N MET A 76 -0.48 -10.34 -8.86
CA MET A 76 -0.92 -10.55 -7.48
C MET A 76 -0.32 -11.84 -6.91
N TRP A 77 -0.45 -12.95 -7.64
CA TRP A 77 0.11 -14.24 -7.22
C TRP A 77 1.63 -14.19 -7.07
N LYS A 78 2.35 -13.59 -8.01
CA LYS A 78 3.81 -13.47 -7.95
C LYS A 78 4.28 -12.65 -6.74
N ALA A 79 3.58 -11.57 -6.41
CA ALA A 79 3.87 -10.78 -5.23
C ALA A 79 3.63 -11.56 -3.92
N CYS A 80 2.61 -12.43 -3.89
CA CYS A 80 2.29 -13.22 -2.71
C CYS A 80 3.08 -14.54 -2.58
N ALA A 81 3.60 -15.09 -3.68
CA ALA A 81 4.30 -16.37 -3.72
C ALA A 81 5.48 -16.53 -2.73
N PRO A 82 6.32 -15.51 -2.47
CA PRO A 82 7.38 -15.59 -1.46
C PRO A 82 6.88 -15.81 -0.03
N PHE A 83 5.59 -15.59 0.24
CA PHE A 83 4.98 -15.72 1.56
C PHE A 83 4.15 -17.01 1.72
N SER A 84 4.15 -17.90 0.73
CA SER A 84 3.37 -19.15 0.68
C SER A 84 3.65 -20.17 1.80
N ALA A 85 4.72 -19.97 2.59
CA ALA A 85 4.96 -20.76 3.81
C ALA A 85 3.93 -20.49 4.92
N GLY A 86 3.30 -19.31 4.91
CA GLY A 86 2.15 -18.98 5.75
C GLY A 86 0.86 -18.91 4.93
N PHE A 87 -0.25 -18.60 5.59
CA PHE A 87 -1.49 -18.32 4.88
C PHE A 87 -1.41 -16.94 4.21
N ILE A 88 -1.58 -16.91 2.90
CA ILE A 88 -1.76 -15.70 2.10
C ILE A 88 -2.52 -16.07 0.82
N THR A 89 -3.37 -15.17 0.34
CA THR A 89 -4.03 -15.28 -0.96
C THR A 89 -3.50 -14.19 -1.89
N PRO A 90 -3.63 -14.32 -3.22
CA PRO A 90 -3.39 -13.23 -4.14
C PRO A 90 -4.13 -11.93 -3.79
N MET A 91 -5.27 -11.98 -3.10
CA MET A 91 -6.02 -10.78 -2.70
C MET A 91 -5.22 -9.80 -1.85
N ALA A 92 -4.17 -10.25 -1.14
CA ALA A 92 -3.29 -9.40 -0.35
C ALA A 92 -2.42 -8.43 -1.18
N ALA A 93 -2.44 -8.53 -2.52
CA ALA A 93 -1.70 -7.65 -3.43
C ALA A 93 -2.60 -6.93 -4.45
N VAL A 94 -3.93 -7.02 -4.29
CA VAL A 94 -4.89 -6.59 -5.33
C VAL A 94 -4.73 -5.12 -5.67
N ALA A 95 -4.56 -4.27 -4.67
CA ALA A 95 -4.61 -2.84 -4.88
C ALA A 95 -3.30 -2.33 -5.46
N GLY A 96 -2.18 -2.80 -4.93
CA GLY A 96 -0.85 -2.57 -5.48
C GLY A 96 -0.72 -3.09 -6.91
N ALA A 97 -1.26 -4.27 -7.21
CA ALA A 97 -1.20 -4.85 -8.57
C ALA A 97 -2.03 -4.06 -9.59
N VAL A 98 -3.19 -3.52 -9.19
CA VAL A 98 -4.00 -2.62 -10.02
C VAL A 98 -3.28 -1.29 -10.22
N ALA A 99 -2.73 -0.68 -9.15
CA ALA A 99 -1.96 0.56 -9.28
C ALA A 99 -0.77 0.39 -10.22
N GLN A 100 -0.06 -0.73 -10.09
CA GLN A 100 1.08 -1.09 -10.93
C GLN A 100 0.69 -1.37 -12.39
N GLU A 101 -0.50 -1.89 -12.66
CA GLU A 101 -1.00 -2.05 -14.02
C GLU A 101 -1.19 -0.68 -14.70
N LEU A 102 -1.81 0.26 -13.99
CA LEU A 102 -2.16 1.56 -14.57
C LEU A 102 -0.97 2.51 -14.69
N ILE A 103 0.00 2.44 -13.77
CA ILE A 103 1.19 3.32 -13.86
C ILE A 103 2.01 3.06 -15.13
N ALA A 104 1.90 1.86 -15.72
CA ALA A 104 2.54 1.54 -16.99
C ALA A 104 2.11 2.48 -18.14
N CYS A 105 0.90 3.03 -18.09
CA CYS A 105 0.41 4.02 -19.07
C CYS A 105 1.20 5.34 -19.04
N TYR A 106 1.94 5.61 -17.96
CA TYR A 106 2.71 6.83 -17.76
C TYR A 106 4.21 6.64 -18.04
N GLN A 107 4.64 5.42 -18.40
CA GLN A 107 6.02 5.14 -18.79
C GLN A 107 6.28 5.61 -20.23
N ARG A 108 6.26 6.92 -20.43
CA ARG A 108 6.31 7.58 -21.74
C ARG A 108 7.32 8.72 -21.72
N SER A 109 7.91 9.01 -22.88
CA SER A 109 8.70 10.23 -23.05
C SER A 109 7.81 11.45 -22.78
N GLY A 110 8.37 12.47 -22.11
CA GLY A 110 7.61 13.67 -21.74
C GLY A 110 6.89 13.57 -20.39
N ILE A 111 6.78 12.38 -19.79
CA ILE A 111 6.34 12.25 -18.40
C ILE A 111 7.57 12.36 -17.48
N GLU A 112 7.53 13.31 -16.55
CA GLU A 112 8.60 13.53 -15.56
C GLU A 112 8.40 12.64 -14.34
N ARG A 113 7.17 12.59 -13.83
CA ARG A 113 6.76 11.76 -12.71
C ARG A 113 5.26 11.54 -12.72
N ALA A 114 4.83 10.39 -12.24
CA ALA A 114 3.42 10.05 -12.08
C ALA A 114 3.22 9.08 -10.91
N TRP A 115 2.00 9.06 -10.38
CA TRP A 115 1.60 8.07 -9.39
C TRP A 115 0.13 7.67 -9.56
N ILE A 116 -0.11 6.39 -9.28
CA ILE A 116 -1.44 5.81 -9.15
C ILE A 116 -1.59 5.39 -7.70
N ASN A 117 -2.47 6.04 -6.96
CA ASN A 117 -2.81 5.69 -5.58
C ASN A 117 -4.17 4.98 -5.56
N ASN A 118 -4.16 3.70 -5.18
CA ASN A 118 -5.36 2.93 -4.93
C ASN A 118 -5.52 2.72 -3.43
N GLY A 119 -6.08 3.69 -2.71
CA GLY A 119 -6.42 3.57 -1.28
C GLY A 119 -5.24 3.30 -0.34
N GLY A 120 -4.08 3.90 -0.58
CA GLY A 120 -2.84 3.72 0.20
C GLY A 120 -1.77 2.89 -0.52
N ASP A 121 -2.17 2.16 -1.57
CA ASP A 121 -1.28 1.35 -2.39
C ASP A 121 -0.90 2.13 -3.67
N ILE A 122 0.35 2.58 -3.72
CA ILE A 122 0.85 3.56 -4.66
C ILE A 122 1.89 2.92 -5.58
N ALA A 123 1.67 3.07 -6.89
CA ALA A 123 2.67 2.77 -7.90
C ALA A 123 3.25 4.07 -8.47
N LEU A 124 4.57 4.14 -8.60
CA LEU A 124 5.30 5.34 -9.02
C LEU A 124 5.95 5.16 -10.40
N HIS A 125 5.92 6.21 -11.21
CA HIS A 125 6.82 6.40 -12.34
C HIS A 125 7.65 7.66 -12.07
N LEU A 126 8.97 7.54 -12.19
CA LEU A 126 9.93 8.64 -11.99
C LEU A 126 10.96 8.61 -13.12
N ALA A 127 11.00 9.65 -13.94
CA ALA A 127 12.04 9.84 -14.93
C ALA A 127 13.37 10.23 -14.25
N PRO A 128 14.54 9.99 -14.87
CA PRO A 128 15.83 10.38 -14.30
C PRO A 128 15.84 11.83 -13.82
N GLY A 129 16.38 12.06 -12.62
CA GLY A 129 16.46 13.39 -11.99
C GLY A 129 15.19 13.86 -11.28
N HIS A 130 14.10 13.08 -11.31
CA HIS A 130 12.85 13.41 -10.62
C HIS A 130 12.65 12.57 -9.35
N SER A 131 11.86 13.13 -8.43
CA SER A 131 11.48 12.48 -7.18
C SER A 131 9.99 12.66 -6.87
N ALA A 132 9.49 11.79 -5.99
CA ALA A 132 8.19 11.91 -5.36
C ALA A 132 8.36 12.00 -3.84
N ARG A 133 7.56 12.85 -3.20
CA ARG A 133 7.50 12.97 -1.74
C ARG A 133 6.25 12.29 -1.22
N VAL A 134 6.43 11.23 -0.44
CA VAL A 134 5.33 10.48 0.15
C VAL A 134 5.11 10.96 1.58
N GLY A 135 3.90 11.42 1.87
CA GLY A 135 3.44 11.72 3.22
C GLY A 135 2.86 10.47 3.87
N LEU A 136 3.26 10.19 5.10
CA LEU A 136 2.71 9.11 5.92
C LEU A 136 1.55 9.64 6.76
N PHE A 137 0.41 8.98 6.68
CA PHE A 137 -0.72 9.24 7.57
C PHE A 137 -1.07 7.98 8.36
N ALA A 138 -0.50 7.86 9.56
CA ALA A 138 -0.48 6.62 10.33
C ALA A 138 -1.79 6.34 11.08
N ASP A 139 -2.62 7.37 11.31
CA ASP A 139 -3.88 7.25 12.05
C ASP A 139 -5.05 7.86 11.26
N LEU A 140 -5.67 7.05 10.39
CA LEU A 140 -6.85 7.43 9.61
C LEU A 140 -8.01 7.97 10.48
N ALA A 141 -8.09 7.56 11.76
CA ALA A 141 -9.12 8.06 12.67
C ALA A 141 -8.94 9.53 13.08
N ARG A 142 -7.77 10.13 12.82
CA ARG A 142 -7.51 11.56 13.00
C ARG A 142 -7.95 12.41 11.81
N PHE A 143 -8.36 11.79 10.71
CA PHE A 143 -8.81 12.50 9.53
C PHE A 143 -10.24 13.01 9.72
N ASP A 144 -10.41 14.27 10.12
CA ASP A 144 -11.72 14.93 10.12
C ASP A 144 -11.95 15.59 8.75
N LEU A 145 -12.92 15.06 7.99
CA LEU A 145 -13.37 15.61 6.70
C LEU A 145 -13.85 17.07 6.77
N ARG A 146 -14.12 17.59 7.98
CA ARG A 146 -14.52 18.99 8.22
C ARG A 146 -13.34 19.93 8.40
N ASP A 147 -12.13 19.41 8.60
CA ASP A 147 -10.93 20.21 8.68
C ASP A 147 -10.35 20.41 7.27
N SER A 148 -10.44 21.65 6.77
CA SER A 148 -9.98 22.04 5.42
C SER A 148 -8.54 22.56 5.42
N GLY A 149 -7.83 22.43 6.55
CA GLY A 149 -6.41 22.76 6.67
C GLY A 149 -5.48 21.78 5.93
N PRO A 150 -4.18 22.12 5.79
CA PRO A 150 -3.20 21.20 5.23
C PRO A 150 -3.12 19.94 6.11
N LEU A 151 -3.15 18.75 5.50
CA LEU A 151 -2.98 17.50 6.25
C LEU A 151 -1.64 17.51 7.00
N ALA A 152 -1.70 17.37 8.32
CA ALA A 152 -0.52 17.10 9.12
C ALA A 152 -0.13 15.63 8.94
N THR A 153 0.99 15.38 8.26
CA THR A 153 1.55 14.03 8.09
C THR A 153 2.34 13.63 9.33
N ASP A 154 2.27 12.37 9.73
CA ASP A 154 3.07 11.81 10.84
C ASP A 154 4.55 11.65 10.45
N GLY A 155 4.85 11.64 9.14
CA GLY A 155 6.20 11.61 8.59
C GLY A 155 6.21 11.82 7.08
N GLN A 156 7.39 11.99 6.50
CA GLN A 156 7.57 12.10 5.04
C GLN A 156 8.87 11.43 4.62
N PHE A 157 8.88 10.86 3.43
CA PHE A 157 10.09 10.38 2.77
C PHE A 157 10.09 10.76 1.30
N GLU A 158 11.28 10.97 0.76
CA GLU A 158 11.49 11.26 -0.66
C GLU A 158 11.99 10.01 -1.37
N ILE A 159 11.38 9.70 -2.52
CA ILE A 159 11.80 8.61 -3.40
C ILE A 159 12.33 9.25 -4.68
N GLY A 160 13.64 9.13 -4.91
CA GLY A 160 14.30 9.52 -6.15
C GLY A 160 14.27 8.43 -7.21
N ALA A 161 14.39 8.82 -8.47
CA ALA A 161 14.43 7.89 -9.61
C ALA A 161 15.61 6.90 -9.54
N GLU A 162 16.70 7.25 -8.86
CA GLU A 162 17.88 6.41 -8.62
C GLU A 162 17.63 5.30 -7.59
N MET A 163 16.61 5.45 -6.76
CA MET A 163 16.22 4.41 -5.80
C MET A 163 15.52 3.25 -6.52
N PRO A 164 15.65 2.01 -6.02
CA PRO A 164 14.97 0.85 -6.62
C PRO A 164 13.46 0.80 -6.32
N VAL A 165 12.90 1.79 -5.62
CA VAL A 165 11.52 1.79 -5.13
C VAL A 165 10.56 2.32 -6.20
N ARG A 166 9.56 1.53 -6.58
CA ARG A 166 8.41 1.99 -7.41
C ARG A 166 7.06 1.62 -6.83
N GLY A 167 7.04 1.03 -5.63
CA GLY A 167 5.84 0.70 -4.88
C GLY A 167 5.90 1.23 -3.46
N VAL A 168 4.78 1.78 -2.99
CA VAL A 168 4.51 2.07 -1.59
C VAL A 168 3.15 1.48 -1.24
N ALA A 169 3.01 0.87 -0.08
CA ALA A 169 1.73 0.33 0.38
C ALA A 169 1.59 0.49 1.88
N THR A 170 0.36 0.68 2.35
CA THR A 170 0.05 0.83 3.78
C THR A 170 -1.01 -0.17 4.20
N SER A 171 -0.73 -0.95 5.24
CA SER A 171 -1.66 -1.93 5.81
C SER A 171 -1.80 -1.75 7.32
N GLY A 172 -2.96 -2.06 7.88
CA GLY A 172 -3.24 -1.93 9.31
C GLY A 172 -4.67 -2.34 9.63
N TRP A 173 -4.95 -2.64 10.90
CA TRP A 173 -6.25 -3.21 11.31
C TRP A 173 -7.43 -2.22 11.17
N ARG A 174 -7.13 -0.92 11.14
CA ARG A 174 -8.12 0.17 10.89
C ARG A 174 -8.31 0.49 9.41
N GLY A 175 -7.58 -0.20 8.52
CA GLY A 175 -7.64 0.01 7.09
C GLY A 175 -8.90 -0.61 6.45
N ARG A 176 -8.97 -0.51 5.12
CA ARG A 176 -10.07 -1.11 4.33
C ARG A 176 -10.00 -2.64 4.21
N SER A 177 -8.84 -3.22 4.52
CA SER A 177 -8.55 -4.66 4.43
C SER A 177 -8.40 -5.23 5.84
N PHE A 178 -8.88 -6.44 6.06
CA PHE A 178 -8.73 -7.09 7.35
C PHE A 178 -7.26 -7.41 7.65
N SER A 179 -6.85 -7.17 8.90
CA SER A 179 -5.55 -7.56 9.43
C SER A 179 -5.73 -8.53 10.60
N LEU A 180 -4.77 -9.43 10.76
CA LEU A 180 -4.69 -10.38 11.87
C LEU A 180 -3.96 -9.75 13.08
N GLY A 181 -3.07 -8.80 12.81
CA GLY A 181 -2.26 -8.10 13.79
C GLY A 181 -2.95 -6.85 14.36
N ILE A 182 -2.19 -6.03 15.07
CA ILE A 182 -2.67 -4.84 15.78
C ILE A 182 -1.96 -3.54 15.35
N ALA A 183 -1.19 -3.56 14.25
CA ALA A 183 -0.60 -2.33 13.72
C ALA A 183 -1.68 -1.35 13.27
N ASP A 184 -1.59 -0.11 13.74
CA ASP A 184 -2.45 0.97 13.23
C ASP A 184 -2.11 1.23 11.76
N SER A 185 -0.81 1.23 11.44
CA SER A 185 -0.30 1.25 10.07
C SER A 185 1.09 0.63 9.96
N VAL A 186 1.34 0.01 8.81
CA VAL A 186 2.63 -0.43 8.34
C VAL A 186 2.76 0.05 6.91
N THR A 187 3.69 0.96 6.65
CA THR A 187 4.00 1.42 5.30
C THR A 187 5.28 0.76 4.82
N VAL A 188 5.22 0.13 3.65
CA VAL A 188 6.32 -0.59 3.02
C VAL A 188 6.72 0.08 1.71
N LEU A 189 8.03 0.21 1.49
CA LEU A 189 8.61 0.58 0.20
C LEU A 189 9.21 -0.67 -0.44
N ALA A 190 8.87 -0.93 -1.70
CA ALA A 190 9.38 -2.09 -2.45
C ALA A 190 9.63 -1.75 -3.93
N ALA A 191 10.24 -2.70 -4.64
CA ALA A 191 10.55 -2.54 -6.06
C ALA A 191 9.29 -2.35 -6.91
N THR A 192 8.17 -2.94 -6.50
CA THR A 192 6.88 -2.80 -7.16
C THR A 192 5.74 -2.59 -6.17
N ALA A 193 4.62 -2.01 -6.63
CA ALA A 193 3.47 -1.75 -5.74
C ALA A 193 2.78 -3.03 -5.29
N ALA A 194 2.72 -4.07 -6.14
CA ALA A 194 2.17 -5.36 -5.75
C ALA A 194 3.00 -6.03 -4.64
N GLU A 195 4.34 -5.98 -4.73
CA GLU A 195 5.22 -6.50 -3.68
C GLU A 195 5.09 -5.70 -2.38
N ALA A 196 4.97 -4.37 -2.46
CA ALA A 196 4.77 -3.52 -1.31
C ALA A 196 3.47 -3.89 -0.57
N ASP A 197 2.36 -4.07 -1.29
CA ASP A 197 1.02 -4.39 -0.76
C ASP A 197 1.01 -5.75 -0.02
N ALA A 198 1.53 -6.80 -0.67
CA ALA A 198 1.67 -8.12 -0.07
C ALA A 198 2.57 -8.08 1.19
N ALA A 199 3.71 -7.40 1.11
CA ALA A 199 4.64 -7.29 2.23
C ALA A 199 4.07 -6.46 3.39
N ALA A 200 3.35 -5.37 3.11
CA ALA A 200 2.69 -4.54 4.13
C ALA A 200 1.67 -5.38 4.91
N THR A 201 0.85 -6.18 4.22
CA THR A 201 -0.09 -7.11 4.84
C THR A 201 0.62 -8.12 5.75
N VAL A 202 1.70 -8.75 5.27
CA VAL A 202 2.46 -9.75 6.04
C VAL A 202 3.16 -9.15 7.25
N ILE A 203 3.71 -7.93 7.14
CA ILE A 203 4.39 -7.25 8.24
C ILE A 203 3.36 -6.74 9.25
N ALA A 204 2.24 -6.16 8.81
CA ALA A 204 1.16 -5.71 9.70
C ALA A 204 0.61 -6.86 10.55
N ASN A 205 0.41 -8.04 9.93
CA ASN A 205 -0.02 -9.24 10.64
C ASN A 205 1.02 -9.76 11.66
N ALA A 206 2.30 -9.42 11.50
CA ALA A 206 3.37 -9.78 12.44
C ALA A 206 3.51 -8.79 13.61
N VAL A 207 2.89 -7.61 13.53
CA VAL A 207 2.77 -6.70 14.67
C VAL A 207 1.64 -7.21 15.55
N ASP A 208 1.96 -8.12 16.47
CA ASP A 208 0.97 -8.76 17.31
C ASP A 208 1.50 -9.16 18.70
N VAL A 209 0.58 -9.32 19.65
CA VAL A 209 0.84 -9.81 21.01
C VAL A 209 -0.41 -10.49 21.55
N VAL A 210 -0.26 -11.41 22.50
CA VAL A 210 -1.42 -11.99 23.21
C VAL A 210 -1.84 -11.03 24.32
N ASP A 211 -3.08 -10.54 24.24
CA ASP A 211 -3.72 -9.70 25.25
C ASP A 211 -5.26 -9.83 25.18
N PRO A 212 -5.98 -9.89 26.32
CA PRO A 212 -7.44 -9.96 26.33
C PRO A 212 -8.16 -8.72 25.79
N GLY A 213 -7.51 -7.57 25.72
CA GLY A 213 -8.02 -6.34 25.12
C GLY A 213 -7.93 -6.31 23.58
N ILE A 214 -7.47 -7.39 22.94
CA ILE A 214 -7.47 -7.53 21.48
C ILE A 214 -8.65 -8.41 21.07
N HIS A 215 -9.66 -7.77 20.48
CA HIS A 215 -10.90 -8.43 20.07
C HIS A 215 -10.80 -8.86 18.62
N ARG A 216 -11.13 -10.14 18.38
CA ARG A 216 -11.09 -10.74 17.04
C ARG A 216 -12.37 -11.50 16.73
N LEU A 217 -12.77 -11.47 15.47
CA LEU A 217 -13.86 -12.27 14.94
C LEU A 217 -13.39 -13.02 13.69
N PRO A 218 -14.02 -14.16 13.33
CA PRO A 218 -13.80 -14.79 12.03
C PRO A 218 -14.05 -13.77 10.90
N ALA A 219 -13.19 -13.71 9.88
CA ALA A 219 -13.36 -12.76 8.78
C ALA A 219 -14.71 -12.95 8.04
N SER A 220 -15.19 -14.18 7.95
CA SER A 220 -16.50 -14.58 7.42
C SER A 220 -17.68 -13.96 8.20
N ALA A 221 -17.51 -13.66 9.48
CA ALA A 221 -18.53 -12.99 10.29
C ALA A 221 -18.53 -11.47 10.08
N CYS A 222 -17.42 -10.90 9.59
CA CYS A 222 -17.28 -9.48 9.31
C CYS A 222 -17.64 -9.11 7.86
N LYS A 223 -17.37 -10.01 6.91
CA LYS A 223 -17.66 -9.81 5.48
C LYS A 223 -17.91 -11.14 4.78
N ASP A 224 -19.05 -11.20 4.09
CA ASP A 224 -19.40 -12.34 3.24
C ASP A 224 -18.33 -12.58 2.16
N ASP A 225 -18.06 -13.86 1.92
CA ASP A 225 -17.06 -14.34 0.96
C ASP A 225 -15.65 -13.75 1.15
N SER A 226 -15.25 -13.47 2.40
CA SER A 226 -13.86 -13.13 2.72
C SER A 226 -12.92 -14.25 2.28
N ASP A 227 -11.81 -13.89 1.62
CA ASP A 227 -10.74 -14.81 1.26
C ASP A 227 -10.01 -15.39 2.48
N LEU A 228 -10.15 -14.75 3.64
CA LEU A 228 -9.62 -15.21 4.92
C LEU A 228 -10.52 -16.25 5.59
N GLY A 229 -11.76 -16.45 5.13
CA GLY A 229 -12.70 -17.42 5.72
C GLY A 229 -12.87 -17.24 7.23
N ASP A 230 -12.66 -18.30 8.01
CA ASP A 230 -12.81 -18.25 9.48
C ASP A 230 -11.55 -17.81 10.23
N ILE A 231 -10.51 -17.35 9.51
CA ILE A 231 -9.30 -16.82 10.15
C ILE A 231 -9.68 -15.60 11.00
N PRO A 232 -9.29 -15.56 12.30
CA PRO A 232 -9.60 -14.43 13.16
C PRO A 232 -8.91 -13.15 12.68
N VAL A 233 -9.69 -12.09 12.52
CA VAL A 233 -9.22 -10.75 12.16
C VAL A 233 -9.49 -9.79 13.31
N THR A 234 -8.60 -8.82 13.48
CA THR A 234 -8.70 -7.81 14.52
C THR A 234 -9.86 -6.86 14.22
N THR A 235 -10.81 -6.75 15.15
CA THR A 235 -11.98 -5.88 15.04
C THR A 235 -11.92 -4.70 16.00
N ASP A 236 -11.24 -4.87 17.13
CA ASP A 236 -11.01 -3.80 18.09
C ASP A 236 -9.74 -4.07 18.92
N VAL A 237 -9.07 -3.01 19.34
CA VAL A 237 -7.85 -3.08 20.15
C VAL A 237 -7.93 -2.01 21.23
N GLU A 238 -8.12 -2.44 22.48
CA GLU A 238 -8.08 -1.56 23.65
C GLU A 238 -6.66 -0.98 23.86
N PRO A 239 -6.51 0.13 24.60
CA PRO A 239 -5.20 0.64 24.98
C PRO A 239 -4.37 -0.42 25.73
N LEU A 240 -3.25 -0.84 25.13
CA LEU A 240 -2.36 -1.85 25.68
C LEU A 240 -1.27 -1.22 26.53
N ALA A 241 -0.63 -2.01 27.40
CA ALA A 241 0.53 -1.51 28.13
C ALA A 241 1.65 -1.12 27.15
N PRO A 242 2.39 -0.01 27.37
CA PRO A 242 3.42 0.44 26.45
C PRO A 242 4.48 -0.62 26.10
N ALA A 243 4.79 -1.52 27.04
CA ALA A 243 5.72 -2.62 26.83
C ALA A 243 5.15 -3.74 25.92
N GLN A 244 3.84 -3.95 25.90
CA GLN A 244 3.18 -4.88 24.97
C GLN A 244 3.20 -4.33 23.55
N VAL A 245 2.86 -3.05 23.37
CA VAL A 245 2.96 -2.33 22.10
C VAL A 245 4.38 -2.42 21.55
N ARG A 246 5.39 -2.19 22.40
CA ARG A 246 6.80 -2.34 22.01
C ARG A 246 7.12 -3.74 21.50
N ARG A 247 6.70 -4.80 22.21
CA ARG A 247 6.94 -6.19 21.79
C ARG A 247 6.27 -6.53 20.45
N ALA A 248 5.05 -6.04 20.23
CA ALA A 248 4.36 -6.22 18.95
C ALA A 248 5.13 -5.53 17.82
N LEU A 249 5.58 -4.28 18.03
CA LEU A 249 6.42 -3.57 17.06
C LEU A 249 7.76 -4.27 16.80
N ASP A 250 8.41 -4.81 17.83
CA ASP A 250 9.67 -5.55 17.67
C ASP A 250 9.48 -6.81 16.83
N ALA A 251 8.35 -7.52 16.99
CA ALA A 251 8.00 -8.68 16.17
C ALA A 251 7.77 -8.30 14.70
N GLY A 252 7.03 -7.22 14.45
CA GLY A 252 6.83 -6.69 13.10
C GLY A 252 8.14 -6.20 12.45
N ALA A 253 8.99 -5.49 13.20
CA ALA A 253 10.29 -5.02 12.72
C ALA A 253 11.23 -6.20 12.40
N ALA A 254 11.24 -7.25 13.22
CA ALA A 254 11.99 -8.47 12.93
C ALA A 254 11.50 -9.16 11.64
N ARG A 255 10.18 -9.18 11.41
CA ARG A 255 9.60 -9.68 10.16
C ARG A 255 10.03 -8.83 8.96
N ALA A 256 9.90 -7.52 9.05
CA ALA A 256 10.32 -6.59 7.99
C ALA A 256 11.82 -6.73 7.66
N ALA A 257 12.69 -6.82 8.66
CA ALA A 257 14.12 -7.04 8.45
C ALA A 257 14.44 -8.40 7.81
N ALA A 258 13.65 -9.45 8.10
CA ALA A 258 13.78 -10.74 7.41
C ALA A 258 13.40 -10.62 5.92
N LEU A 259 12.31 -9.93 5.60
CA LEU A 259 11.86 -9.71 4.22
C LEU A 259 12.84 -8.83 3.44
N GLN A 260 13.42 -7.81 4.09
CA GLN A 260 14.43 -6.96 3.51
C GLN A 260 15.71 -7.74 3.16
N ARG A 261 16.18 -8.62 4.05
CA ARG A 261 17.31 -9.52 3.75
C ARG A 261 17.02 -10.51 2.62
N ALA A 262 15.75 -10.85 2.40
CA ALA A 262 15.31 -11.65 1.27
C ALA A 262 15.13 -10.84 -0.04
N GLY A 263 15.35 -9.52 0.00
CA GLY A 263 15.20 -8.64 -1.16
C GLY A 263 13.75 -8.29 -1.53
N LEU A 264 12.78 -8.58 -0.65
CA LEU A 264 11.35 -8.38 -0.90
C LEU A 264 10.86 -6.99 -0.49
N VAL A 265 11.62 -6.31 0.38
CA VAL A 265 11.28 -4.99 0.93
C VAL A 265 12.54 -4.12 0.90
N TRP A 266 12.39 -2.84 0.56
CA TRP A 266 13.47 -1.87 0.66
C TRP A 266 13.55 -1.26 2.05
N SER A 267 12.41 -0.81 2.59
CA SER A 267 12.28 -0.25 3.94
C SER A 267 10.84 -0.35 4.43
N ALA A 268 10.64 -0.24 5.75
CA ALA A 268 9.31 -0.24 6.35
C ALA A 268 9.22 0.70 7.55
N VAL A 269 8.05 1.32 7.75
CA VAL A 269 7.68 2.09 8.94
C VAL A 269 6.46 1.44 9.55
N LEU A 270 6.48 1.20 10.85
CA LEU A 270 5.43 0.53 11.60
C LEU A 270 4.96 1.45 12.73
N VAL A 271 3.64 1.59 12.90
CA VAL A 271 3.01 2.41 13.94
C VAL A 271 1.95 1.60 14.66
N CYS A 272 1.95 1.66 15.99
CA CYS A 272 0.95 1.03 16.85
C CYS A 272 0.82 1.83 18.15
N GLN A 273 -0.39 2.27 18.48
CA GLN A 273 -0.79 3.00 19.68
C GLN A 273 0.18 4.13 20.09
N GLY A 274 0.53 4.99 19.13
CA GLY A 274 1.41 6.15 19.35
C GLY A 274 2.90 5.82 19.50
N GLN A 275 3.30 4.55 19.34
CA GLN A 275 4.69 4.13 19.21
C GLN A 275 4.99 3.74 17.77
N TRP A 276 6.26 3.79 17.38
CA TRP A 276 6.70 3.42 16.05
C TRP A 276 8.01 2.61 16.07
N ALA A 277 8.28 1.94 14.96
CA ALA A 277 9.54 1.30 14.62
C ALA A 277 9.83 1.50 13.12
N MET A 278 11.11 1.50 12.73
CA MET A 278 11.53 1.66 11.33
C MET A 278 12.62 0.64 10.99
N VAL A 279 12.50 0.05 9.80
CA VAL A 279 13.55 -0.77 9.18
C VAL A 279 14.14 0.02 8.03
N GLU A 280 15.33 0.57 8.25
CA GLU A 280 16.08 1.36 7.26
C GLU A 280 16.68 0.48 6.16
N PRO A 281 16.92 1.01 4.94
CA PRO A 281 17.56 0.28 3.85
C PRO A 281 18.93 -0.33 4.23
N LEU A 282 19.20 -1.57 3.79
CA LEU A 282 20.48 -2.26 4.06
C LEU A 282 21.71 -1.60 3.43
N SER A 283 21.51 -0.84 2.34
CA SER A 283 22.58 -0.16 1.62
C SER A 283 22.17 1.29 1.36
N SER A 284 22.33 2.13 2.37
CA SER A 284 22.33 3.59 2.19
C SER A 284 23.75 4.04 1.85
N HIS A 285 24.04 4.25 0.56
CA HIS A 285 24.99 5.33 0.27
C HIS A 285 24.31 6.61 0.73
N ALA A 286 25.01 7.39 1.56
CA ALA A 286 24.48 8.55 2.26
C ALA A 286 23.92 9.62 1.29
N SER A 287 22.64 9.48 0.93
CA SER A 287 21.78 10.51 0.34
C SER A 287 20.41 9.91 0.04
N GLY A 288 19.35 10.33 0.75
CA GLY A 288 17.97 10.14 0.25
C GLY A 288 16.89 10.01 1.30
N VAL A 289 16.98 9.06 2.23
CA VAL A 289 15.96 8.90 3.28
C VAL A 289 16.32 9.81 4.47
N SER A 290 16.14 11.12 4.29
CA SER A 290 16.12 12.02 5.45
C SER A 290 14.72 11.95 6.06
N ALA A 291 14.53 11.02 6.99
CA ALA A 291 13.40 11.13 7.91
C ALA A 291 13.60 12.46 8.66
N ILE A 292 12.81 13.48 8.34
CA ILE A 292 12.76 14.69 9.16
C ILE A 292 12.04 14.29 10.46
N ALA A 293 12.81 13.71 11.39
CA ALA A 293 12.40 13.45 12.75
C ALA A 293 12.36 14.78 13.49
N GLY A 294 11.20 15.43 13.46
CA GLY A 294 10.85 16.55 14.32
C GLY A 294 9.40 16.40 14.80
N PRO A 295 9.02 17.01 15.94
CA PRO A 295 7.61 17.06 16.35
C PRO A 295 6.75 17.62 15.21
N PRO A 296 5.47 17.25 15.09
CA PRO A 296 4.63 17.59 13.95
C PRO A 296 4.64 19.11 13.74
N ARG A 297 5.50 19.57 12.83
CA ARG A 297 5.55 20.95 12.40
C ARG A 297 4.63 21.01 11.20
N ALA A 298 3.51 21.71 11.38
CA ALA A 298 2.65 22.13 10.31
C ALA A 298 3.47 22.89 9.26
N ALA A 299 3.94 22.20 8.22
CA ALA A 299 4.26 22.71 6.89
C ALA A 299 5.16 21.73 6.13
N ALA A 300 4.56 20.73 5.49
CA ALA A 300 4.78 20.44 4.07
C ALA A 300 3.78 19.36 3.62
N VAL A 301 3.06 19.57 2.53
CA VAL A 301 2.09 18.61 1.98
C VAL A 301 2.87 17.58 1.15
N GLY A 302 2.77 16.28 1.43
CA GLY A 302 3.32 15.23 0.56
C GLY A 302 2.80 15.39 -0.88
N SER A 303 3.58 15.04 -1.90
CA SER A 303 3.06 15.02 -3.27
C SER A 303 2.06 13.88 -3.47
N VAL A 304 2.24 12.80 -2.70
CA VAL A 304 1.30 11.68 -2.58
C VAL A 304 1.21 11.24 -1.11
N PHE A 305 0.08 10.69 -0.69
CA PHE A 305 -0.14 10.22 0.68
C PHE A 305 -0.32 8.71 0.72
N ALA A 306 0.45 8.06 1.59
CA ALA A 306 0.38 6.63 1.89
C ALA A 306 -0.23 6.41 3.28
#